data_AF-A0A1F6VR52-F1
#
_entry.id   AF-A0A1F6VR52-F1
#
_cell.length_a   1.000
_cell.length_b   1.000
_cell.length_c   1.000
_cell.angle_alpha   90.00
_cell.angle_beta   90.00
_cell.angle_gamma   90.00
#
_symmetry.space_group_name_H-M   'P 1'
#
loop_
_entity.id
_entity.type
_entity.pdbx_description
1 polymer ?
#
loop_
_entity_poly.entity_id
_entity_poly.type
_entity_poly.pdbx_seq_one_letter_code
_entity_poly.pdbx_strand_id
1 'polypeptide(L)' 'MKSKKERITKKITGTYSTEQIYHFNCAVCKKWWSIADIKKPKTLFCPWCGKKQVMLKLKNTK' A
#
# COMPACT_ATOMS: atom_id res chain seq x y z
N MET A 1 -13.71 -55.85 -18.06
CA MET A 1 -13.92 -54.85 -16.98
C MET A 1 -12.89 -53.74 -17.15
N LYS A 2 -13.27 -52.53 -17.60
CA LYS A 2 -12.32 -51.42 -17.86
C LYS A 2 -12.22 -50.54 -16.61
N SER A 3 -11.02 -50.51 -16.02
CA SER A 3 -10.62 -49.71 -14.86
C SER A 3 -10.79 -48.21 -15.14
N LYS A 4 -11.66 -47.54 -14.38
CA LYS A 4 -11.78 -46.07 -14.33
C LYS A 4 -10.59 -45.51 -13.54
N LYS A 5 -9.55 -45.06 -14.24
CA LYS A 5 -8.53 -44.18 -13.64
C LYS A 5 -9.10 -42.77 -13.53
N GLU A 6 -9.56 -42.40 -12.35
CA GLU A 6 -9.91 -41.03 -11.99
C GLU A 6 -8.65 -40.14 -12.07
N ARG A 7 -8.62 -39.22 -13.03
CA ARG A 7 -7.59 -38.18 -13.10
C ARG A 7 -7.89 -37.13 -12.03
N ILE A 8 -7.21 -37.22 -10.89
CA ILE A 8 -7.19 -36.14 -9.90
C ILE A 8 -6.34 -35.01 -10.48
N THR A 9 -6.97 -34.02 -11.09
CA THR A 9 -6.32 -32.75 -11.44
C THR A 9 -6.09 -31.96 -10.16
N LYS A 10 -4.92 -32.13 -9.53
CA LYS A 10 -4.49 -31.25 -8.43
C LYS A 10 -4.53 -29.81 -8.93
N LYS A 11 -5.45 -29.01 -8.40
CA LYS A 11 -5.59 -27.58 -8.70
C LYS A 11 -4.30 -26.88 -8.25
N ILE A 12 -3.57 -26.29 -9.19
CA ILE A 12 -2.35 -25.52 -8.88
C ILE A 12 -2.79 -24.18 -8.30
N THR A 13 -2.37 -23.89 -7.07
CA THR A 13 -2.66 -22.63 -6.37
C THR A 13 -1.39 -21.78 -6.25
N GLY A 14 -1.54 -20.46 -6.32
CA GLY A 14 -0.47 -19.48 -6.12
C GLY A 14 -0.87 -18.43 -5.08
N THR A 15 0.09 -17.67 -4.57
CA THR A 15 -0.11 -16.56 -3.63
C THR A 15 0.30 -15.23 -4.25
N TYR A 16 -0.34 -14.14 -3.83
CA TYR A 16 0.04 -12.78 -4.19
C TYR A 16 -0.11 -11.85 -2.98
N SER A 17 0.61 -10.73 -2.98
CA SER A 17 0.43 -9.62 -2.05
C SER A 17 0.29 -8.31 -2.82
N THR A 18 -0.32 -7.32 -2.17
CA THR A 18 -0.49 -5.97 -2.72
C THR A 18 -0.08 -4.96 -1.66
N GLU A 19 0.70 -3.96 -2.03
CA GLU A 19 1.12 -2.88 -1.13
C GLU A 19 0.49 -1.56 -1.58
N GLN A 20 0.02 -0.77 -0.62
CA GLN A 20 -0.46 0.59 -0.88
C GLN A 20 0.53 1.62 -0.32
N ILE A 21 1.21 2.35 -1.20
CA ILE A 21 2.20 3.36 -0.82
C ILE A 21 1.62 4.77 -0.95
N TYR A 22 1.73 5.56 0.12
CA TYR A 22 1.38 6.98 0.12
C TYR A 22 2.64 7.83 0.16
N HIS A 23 2.69 8.86 -0.69
CA HIS A 23 3.76 9.86 -0.73
C HIS A 23 3.31 11.12 -0.02
N PHE A 24 4.17 11.65 0.85
CA PHE A 24 3.92 12.84 1.64
C PHE A 24 5.01 13.88 1.40
N ASN A 25 4.63 15.15 1.43
CA ASN A 25 5.56 16.27 1.36
C ASN A 25 5.45 17.14 2.61
N CYS A 26 6.60 17.51 3.17
CA CYS A 26 6.64 18.33 4.37
C CYS A 26 6.31 19.78 4.03
N ALA A 27 5.22 20.33 4.57
CA ALA A 27 4.89 21.74 4.38
C ALA A 27 6.00 22.72 4.85
N VAL A 28 6.83 22.31 5.82
CA VAL A 28 7.90 23.12 6.43
C VAL A 28 9.22 22.95 5.68
N CYS A 29 9.83 21.76 5.72
CA CYS A 29 11.16 21.53 5.14
C CYS A 29 11.14 21.04 3.68
N LYS A 30 9.95 20.90 3.08
CA LYS A 30 9.73 20.50 1.67
C LYS A 30 10.30 19.14 1.25
N LYS A 31 10.84 18.36 2.18
CA LYS A 31 11.30 16.99 1.93
C LYS A 31 10.13 16.03 1.77
N TRP A 32 10.33 15.03 0.92
CA TRP A 32 9.39 13.95 0.66
C TRP A 32 9.69 12.73 1.52
N TRP A 33 8.67 11.93 1.79
CA TRP A 33 8.79 10.57 2.32
C TRP A 33 7.57 9.74 1.94
N SER A 34 7.67 8.42 2.08
CA SER A 34 6.58 7.50 1.78
C SER A 34 6.33 6.55 2.93
N ILE A 35 5.08 6.12 3.11
CA ILE A 35 4.71 5.08 4.07
C ILE A 35 3.82 4.06 3.35
N ALA A 36 4.24 2.79 3.38
CA ALA A 36 3.47 1.66 2.88
C ALA A 36 2.40 1.22 3.89
N ASP A 37 1.27 0.75 3.38
CA ASP A 37 0.17 0.11 4.11
C ASP A 37 -0.40 0.90 5.29
N ILE A 38 -0.31 2.23 5.21
CA ILE A 38 -0.88 3.12 6.20
C ILE A 38 -2.37 3.41 5.94
N LYS A 39 -3.20 3.29 6.97
CA LYS A 39 -4.63 3.66 6.90
C LYS A 39 -4.78 5.17 7.00
N LYS A 40 -4.96 5.86 5.85
CA LYS A 40 -5.41 7.27 5.68
C LYS A 40 -5.11 8.17 6.90
N PRO A 41 -3.84 8.49 7.18
CA PRO A 41 -3.49 9.22 8.38
C PRO A 41 -3.97 10.66 8.26
N LYS A 42 -4.72 11.15 9.27
CA LYS A 42 -5.13 12.57 9.34
C LYS A 42 -3.96 13.48 9.73
N THR A 43 -3.05 12.97 10.56
CA THR A 43 -1.88 13.72 11.03
C THR A 43 -0.64 12.84 11.09
N LEU A 44 0.51 13.37 10.66
CA LEU A 44 1.81 12.70 10.77
C LEU A 44 2.89 13.69 11.23
N PHE A 45 3.93 13.16 11.85
CA PHE A 45 5.17 13.90 12.08
C PHE A 45 6.10 13.74 10.88
N CYS A 46 6.71 14.84 10.46
CA CYS A 46 7.75 14.78 9.43
C CYS A 46 9.00 14.09 10.02
N PRO A 47 9.52 13.03 9.40
CA PRO A 47 10.69 12.30 9.92
C PRO A 47 11.97 13.13 9.87
N TRP A 48 11.99 14.20 9.06
CA TRP A 48 13.17 15.03 8.86
C TRP A 48 13.28 16.20 9.84
N CYS A 49 12.15 16.84 10.20
CA CYS A 49 12.15 18.06 11.02
C CYS A 49 11.30 17.97 12.28
N GLY A 50 10.64 16.83 12.53
CA GLY A 50 9.85 16.60 13.73
C GLY A 50 8.56 17.43 13.85
N LYS A 51 8.20 18.22 12.84
CA LYS A 51 6.96 19.01 12.87
C LYS A 51 5.74 18.14 12.56
N LYS A 52 4.69 18.28 13.38
CA LYS A 52 3.38 17.66 13.17
C LYS A 52 2.64 18.36 12.03
N GLN A 53 2.01 17.58 11.15
CA GLN A 53 1.32 18.06 9.96
C GLN A 53 -0.04 17.40 9.82
N VAL A 54 -1.03 18.19 9.40
CA VAL A 54 -2.33 17.68 8.96
C VAL A 54 -2.19 17.29 7.49
N MET A 55 -2.50 16.03 7.17
CA MET A 55 -2.38 15.52 5.81
C MET A 55 -3.68 15.75 5.07
N LEU A 56 -3.60 16.52 3.99
CA LEU A 56 -4.70 16.73 3.06
C LEU A 56 -4.50 15.82 1.85
N LYS A 57 -5.54 15.12 1.45
CA LYS A 57 -5.52 14.36 0.20
C LYS A 57 -5.44 15.36 -0.95
N LEU A 58 -4.40 15.25 -1.78
CA LEU A 58 -4.31 16.00 -3.02
C LEU A 58 -5.54 15.66 -3.87
N LYS A 59 -6.34 16.67 -4.21
CA LYS A 59 -7.38 16.54 -5.23
C LYS A 59 -6.69 16.82 -6.55
N ASN A 60 -6.61 15.84 -7.43
CA ASN A 60 -6.24 16.10 -8.81
C ASN A 60 -7.42 16.88 -9.43
N THR A 61 -7.30 18.20 -9.48
CA THR A 61 -8.11 19.01 -10.38
C THR A 61 -7.58 18.76 -11.78
N LYS A 62 -8.41 18.12 -12.61
CA LYS A 62 -8.21 18.02 -14.05
C LYS A 62 -8.28 19.41 -14.68
#